data_AF-A0A0V0T429-F1
#
_entry.id   AF-A0A0V0T429-F1
#
_cell.length_a   1.000
_cell.length_b   1.000
_cell.length_c   1.000
_cell.angle_alpha   90.00
_cell.angle_beta   90.00
_cell.angle_gamma   90.00
#
_symmetry.space_group_name_H-M   'P 1'
#
loop_
_entity.id
_entity.type
_entity.pdbx_description
1 polymer ?
#
loop_
_entity_poly.entity_id
_entity_poly.type
_entity_poly.pdbx_seq_one_letter_code
_entity_poly.pdbx_strand_id
1 'polypeptide(L)'
;MYWSTELRCDAIADAMSRNRFREVLRYLHFNDNSETVLDRESPCYDRLFKIRPLIESIRQSCLRLEQEEYQSIDEEIIPYKGRNKLKQYIPKKPK
;
A
#
# COMPACT_ATOMS: atom_id res chain seq x y z
N MET A 1 -15.69 -16.39 -2.44
CA MET A 1 -15.95 -15.55 -1.26
C MET A 1 -15.99 -14.10 -1.71
N TYR A 2 -17.10 -13.42 -1.40
CA TYR A 2 -17.74 -12.26 -2.04
C TYR A 2 -18.42 -12.52 -3.39
N TRP A 3 -17.78 -13.20 -4.36
CA TRP A 3 -18.40 -13.55 -5.66
C TRP A 3 -18.94 -15.00 -5.75
N SER A 4 -18.83 -15.77 -4.67
CA SER A 4 -19.37 -17.15 -4.61
C SER A 4 -20.85 -17.11 -4.26
N THR A 5 -21.62 -18.06 -4.75
CA THR A 5 -23.08 -18.13 -4.49
C THR A 5 -23.42 -18.16 -3.00
N GLU A 6 -22.73 -19.00 -2.20
CA GLU A 6 -23.05 -19.20 -0.78
C GLU A 6 -22.62 -18.05 0.14
N LEU A 7 -21.61 -17.28 -0.28
CA LEU A 7 -21.01 -16.19 0.51
C LEU A 7 -20.96 -14.93 -0.34
N ARG A 8 -22.03 -14.71 -1.11
CA ARG A 8 -22.16 -13.57 -2.00
C ARG A 8 -22.35 -12.31 -1.16
N CYS A 9 -21.61 -11.27 -1.50
CA CYS A 9 -21.85 -9.94 -0.99
C CYS A 9 -22.25 -9.06 -2.18
N ASP A 10 -23.53 -8.68 -2.26
CA ASP A 10 -24.08 -7.99 -3.43
C ASP A 10 -23.37 -6.67 -3.70
N ALA A 11 -23.06 -5.89 -2.64
CA ALA A 11 -22.31 -4.65 -2.76
C ALA A 11 -20.94 -4.81 -3.46
N ILE A 12 -20.27 -5.96 -3.30
CA ILE A 12 -18.98 -6.24 -3.96
C ILE A 12 -19.21 -6.88 -5.33
N ALA A 13 -20.12 -7.86 -5.39
CA ALA A 13 -20.28 -8.70 -6.56
C ALA A 13 -21.03 -8.02 -7.71
N ASP A 14 -21.90 -7.05 -7.40
CA ASP A 14 -22.60 -6.23 -8.39
C ASP A 14 -21.73 -5.05 -8.86
N ALA A 15 -20.82 -4.56 -8.02
CA ALA A 15 -19.94 -3.45 -8.37
C ALA A 15 -18.92 -3.81 -9.47
N MET A 16 -18.38 -5.04 -9.45
CA MET A 16 -17.38 -5.49 -10.42
C MET A 16 -17.31 -7.02 -10.46
N SER A 17 -17.03 -7.62 -11.61
CA SER A 17 -16.77 -9.06 -11.68
C SER A 17 -15.45 -9.45 -11.00
N ARG A 18 -15.37 -10.67 -10.45
CA ARG A 18 -14.15 -11.21 -9.82
C ARG A 18 -12.94 -11.15 -10.76
N ASN A 19 -13.14 -11.45 -12.04
CA ASN A 19 -12.05 -11.48 -13.02
C ASN A 19 -11.53 -10.07 -13.29
N ARG A 20 -12.44 -9.09 -13.44
CA ARG A 20 -12.05 -7.69 -13.63
C ARG A 20 -11.32 -7.14 -12.40
N PHE A 21 -11.80 -7.44 -11.19
CA PHE A 21 -11.13 -7.04 -9.96
C PHE A 21 -9.69 -7.58 -9.89
N ARG A 22 -9.49 -8.87 -10.21
CA ARG A 22 -8.14 -9.48 -10.25
C ARG A 22 -7.24 -8.87 -11.31
N GLU A 23 -7.79 -8.52 -12.47
CA GLU A 23 -7.04 -7.85 -13.54
C GLU A 23 -6.58 -6.46 -13.11
N VAL A 24 -7.48 -5.64 -12.55
CA VAL A 24 -7.13 -4.32 -12.00
C VAL A 24 -6.05 -4.47 -10.93
N LEU A 25 -6.21 -5.40 -9.98
CA LEU A 25 -5.22 -5.63 -8.92
C LEU A 25 -3.85 -6.05 -9.47
N ARG A 26 -3.81 -6.81 -10.57
CA ARG A 26 -2.57 -7.28 -11.20
C ARG A 26 -1.79 -6.15 -11.88
N TYR A 27 -2.49 -5.18 -12.46
CA TYR A 27 -1.90 -4.11 -13.27
C TYR A 27 -1.93 -2.74 -12.56
N LEU A 28 -2.24 -2.70 -11.27
CA LEU A 28 -2.25 -1.47 -10.49
C LEU A 28 -0.83 -0.96 -10.24
N HIS A 29 -0.53 0.21 -10.80
CA HIS A 29 0.75 0.92 -10.62
C HIS A 29 0.49 2.36 -10.19
N PHE A 30 1.34 2.88 -9.31
CA PHE A 30 1.24 4.25 -8.76
C PHE A 30 2.41 5.16 -9.17
N ASN A 31 3.34 4.66 -9.98
CA ASN A 31 4.44 5.45 -10.52
C ASN A 31 4.86 4.88 -11.88
N ASP A 32 5.52 5.70 -12.71
CA ASP A 32 6.07 5.27 -14.00
C ASP A 32 7.33 4.43 -13.77
N ASN A 33 7.28 3.16 -14.16
CA ASN A 33 8.42 2.26 -14.01
C ASN A 33 9.59 2.63 -14.93
N SER A 34 9.36 3.41 -16.00
CA SER A 34 10.42 3.85 -16.92
C SER A 34 11.45 4.76 -16.25
N GLU A 35 11.02 5.48 -15.21
CA GLU A 35 11.83 6.42 -14.43
C GLU A 35 12.53 5.76 -13.22
N THR A 36 12.51 4.42 -13.13
CA THR A 36 13.10 3.71 -11.99
C THR A 36 14.63 3.76 -12.02
N VAL A 37 15.23 4.33 -10.98
CA VAL A 37 16.68 4.24 -10.77
C VAL A 37 17.06 2.85 -10.25
N LEU A 38 17.89 2.13 -11.00
CA LEU A 38 18.31 0.75 -10.67
C LEU A 38 19.61 0.70 -9.87
N ASP A 39 20.49 1.68 -10.07
CA ASP A 39 21.72 1.81 -9.29
C ASP A 39 21.39 2.18 -7.85
N ARG A 40 21.83 1.35 -6.90
CA ARG A 40 21.54 1.53 -5.48
C ARG A 40 22.45 2.55 -4.80
N GLU A 41 23.61 2.82 -5.40
CA GLU A 41 24.56 3.80 -4.89
C GLU A 41 24.21 5.21 -5.38
N SER A 42 23.28 5.32 -6.35
CA SER A 42 22.75 6.59 -6.80
C SER A 42 22.03 7.32 -5.66
N PRO A 43 22.28 8.62 -5.44
CA PRO A 43 21.54 9.41 -4.46
C PRO A 43 20.04 9.52 -4.79
N CYS A 44 19.66 9.24 -6.04
CA CYS A 44 18.28 9.23 -6.50
C CYS A 44 17.59 7.86 -6.32
N TYR A 45 18.28 6.86 -5.78
CA TYR A 45 17.70 5.53 -5.54
C TYR A 45 16.65 5.58 -4.43
N ASP A 46 15.39 5.28 -4.77
CA ASP A 46 14.31 5.17 -3.81
C ASP A 46 13.74 3.74 -3.77
N ARG A 47 13.89 3.07 -2.63
CA ARG A 47 13.34 1.72 -2.43
C ARG A 47 11.81 1.68 -2.50
N LEU A 48 11.14 2.80 -2.22
CA LEU A 48 9.68 2.95 -2.25
C LEU A 48 9.19 3.60 -3.56
N PHE A 49 10.06 3.78 -4.56
CA PHE A 49 9.78 4.47 -5.81
C PHE A 49 8.41 4.15 -6.41
N LYS A 50 8.04 2.86 -6.51
CA LYS A 50 6.78 2.40 -7.14
C LYS A 50 5.50 2.92 -6.49
N ILE A 51 5.57 3.34 -5.23
CA ILE A 51 4.43 3.87 -4.47
C ILE A 51 4.71 5.27 -3.91
N ARG A 52 5.85 5.88 -4.26
CA ARG A 52 6.26 7.19 -3.75
C ARG A 52 5.20 8.27 -3.98
N PRO A 53 4.59 8.40 -5.18
CA PRO A 53 3.56 9.42 -5.40
C PRO A 53 2.33 9.23 -4.50
N LEU A 54 1.95 7.98 -4.24
CA LEU A 54 0.82 7.66 -3.35
C LEU A 54 1.13 8.02 -1.90
N ILE A 55 2.30 7.64 -1.38
CA ILE A 55 2.72 7.97 -0.02
C ILE A 55 2.77 9.49 0.17
N GLU A 56 3.32 10.21 -0.82
CA GLU A 56 3.42 11.66 -0.72
C GLU A 56 2.05 12.33 -0.77
N SER A 57 1.14 11.85 -1.63
CA SER A 57 -0.25 12.34 -1.68
C SER A 57 -0.97 12.18 -0.34
N ILE A 58 -0.81 11.02 0.32
CA ILE A 58 -1.37 10.76 1.65
C ILE A 58 -0.73 11.70 2.68
N ARG A 59 0.61 11.79 2.70
CA ARG A 59 1.35 12.67 3.62
C ARG A 59 0.89 14.12 3.50
N GLN A 60 0.80 14.64 2.28
CA GLN A 60 0.33 16.00 2.03
C GLN A 60 -1.12 16.21 2.48
N SER A 61 -1.95 15.17 2.38
CA SER A 61 -3.32 15.24 2.87
C SER A 61 -3.39 15.29 4.39
N CYS A 62 -2.57 14.50 5.09
CA CYS A 62 -2.47 14.55 6.54
C CYS A 62 -1.90 15.89 7.05
N LEU A 63 -0.91 16.46 6.37
CA LEU A 63 -0.30 17.75 6.74
C LEU A 63 -1.25 18.94 6.59
N ARG A 64 -2.34 18.81 5.83
CA ARG A 64 -3.38 19.84 5.71
C ARG A 64 -4.37 19.84 6.88
N LEU A 65 -4.36 18.81 7.71
CA LEU A 65 -5.22 18.73 8.87
C LEU A 65 -4.66 19.62 10.00
N GLU A 66 -5.55 20.31 10.70
CA GLU A 66 -5.17 21.08 11.89
C GLU A 66 -4.66 20.13 12.98
N GLN A 67 -3.60 20.54 13.66
CA GLN A 67 -2.95 19.75 14.69
C GLN A 67 -3.51 20.11 16.07
N GLU A 68 -3.81 19.09 16.86
CA GLU A 68 -4.21 19.25 18.26
C GLU A 68 -2.98 19.42 19.18
N GLU A 69 -3.20 19.96 20.38
CA GLU A 69 -2.15 20.30 21.36
C GLU A 69 -1.37 19.07 21.85
N TYR A 70 -2.06 17.95 22.07
CA TYR A 70 -1.48 16.73 22.63
C TYR A 70 -1.36 15.65 21.56
N GLN A 71 -0.13 15.24 21.25
CA GLN A 71 0.15 14.22 20.24
C GLN A 71 1.05 13.13 20.80
N SER A 72 0.83 11.90 20.32
CA SER A 72 1.68 10.75 20.60
C SER A 72 2.21 10.16 19.29
N ILE A 73 3.49 9.82 19.27
CA ILE A 73 4.13 9.16 18.13
C ILE A 73 4.42 7.71 18.53
N ASP A 74 3.93 6.78 17.72
CA ASP A 74 4.19 5.34 17.87
C ASP A 74 4.34 4.70 16.48
N GLU A 75 4.85 3.48 16.46
CA GLU A 75 5.05 2.68 15.26
C GLU A 75 3.85 1.77 14.99
N GLU A 76 3.26 1.90 13.80
CA GLU A 76 2.31 0.94 13.26
C GLU A 76 3.00 -0.05 12.32
N ILE A 77 2.70 -1.34 12.47
CA ILE A 77 3.26 -2.41 11.65
C ILE A 77 2.16 -3.00 10.80
N ILE A 78 2.35 -2.98 9.48
CA ILE A 78 1.46 -3.65 8.54
C ILE A 78 1.93 -5.10 8.34
N PRO A 79 1.15 -6.12 8.74
CA PRO A 79 1.54 -7.51 8.56
C PRO A 79 1.68 -7.88 7.09
N TYR A 80 2.86 -8.34 6.69
CA TYR A 80 3.11 -8.77 5.32
C TYR A 80 3.99 -10.02 5.27
N LYS A 81 3.49 -11.08 4.64
CA LYS A 81 4.21 -12.37 4.53
C LYS A 81 5.03 -12.52 3.25
N GLY A 82 4.85 -11.65 2.26
CA GLY A 82 5.59 -11.72 0.99
C GLY A 82 7.09 -11.40 1.10
N ARG A 83 7.80 -11.54 -0.03
CA ARG A 83 9.22 -11.19 -0.13
C ARG A 83 9.37 -9.68 -0.30
N ASN A 84 9.90 -9.00 0.71
CA ASN A 84 10.22 -7.57 0.65
C ASN A 84 11.42 -7.30 1.57
N LYS A 85 12.38 -6.47 1.13
CA LYS A 85 13.60 -6.12 1.89
C LYS A 85 13.36 -5.14 3.03
N LEU A 86 12.23 -4.45 3.05
CA LEU A 86 11.81 -3.54 4.14
C LEU A 86 11.11 -4.28 5.27
N LYS A 87 10.75 -5.55 5.07
CA LYS A 87 10.09 -6.35 6.10
C LYS A 87 11.04 -6.56 7.27
N GLN A 88 10.58 -6.25 8.47
CA GLN A 88 11.28 -6.51 9.72
C GLN A 88 10.58 -7.62 10.50
N TYR A 89 11.34 -8.39 11.29
CA TYR A 89 10.79 -9.35 12.23
C TYR A 89 10.76 -8.72 13.62
N ILE A 90 9.56 -8.57 14.18
CA ILE A 90 9.36 -7.95 15.50
C ILE A 90 8.66 -8.98 16.39
N PRO A 91 9.41 -9.76 17.20
CA PRO A 91 8.88 -10.92 17.92
C PRO A 91 7.75 -10.60 18.90
N LYS A 92 7.74 -9.37 19.44
CA LYS A 92 6.83 -8.94 20.52
C LYS A 92 5.56 -8.26 20.02
N LYS A 93 5.38 -8.10 18.70
CA LYS A 93 4.17 -7.47 18.13
C LYS A 93 3.21 -8.57 17.61
N PRO A 94 1.89 -8.40 17.76
CA PRO A 94 0.91 -9.34 17.22
C PRO A 94 1.04 -9.46 15.70
N LYS A 95 0.72 -10.65 15.18
CA LYS A 95 0.85 -10.99 13.75
C LYS A 95 -0.43 -10.74 12.97
#